data_AF-A0A956H6B3-F1
#
_entry.id   AF-A0A956H6B3-F1
#
_cell.length_a   1.000
_cell.length_b   1.000
_cell.length_c   1.000
_cell.angle_alpha   90.00
_cell.angle_beta   90.00
_cell.angle_gamma   90.00
#
_symmetry.space_group_name_H-M   'P 1'
#
loop_
_entity.id
_entity.type
_entity.pdbx_description
1 polymer ?
#
loop_
_entity_poly.entity_id
_entity_poly.type
_entity_poly.pdbx_seq_one_letter_code
_entity_poly.pdbx_strand_id
1 'polypeptide(L)'
;VPLYMALLLDVMGARHEDPLASMRRMFSDYFFGGAHSDEIGADGLIRMDDRELSEEVQSALAERFAAHNPGDEFDLALYQRFMAGYARTRGFEVEGVDYEAEFDTDEVCR
;
A
#
# COMPACT_ATOMS: atom_id res chain seq x y z
N VAL A 1 3.33 7.24 -10.59
CA VAL A 1 2.82 6.63 -9.34
C VAL A 1 2.36 5.18 -9.53
N PRO A 2 1.50 4.79 -10.50
CA PRO A 2 0.99 3.40 -10.57
C PRO A 2 2.08 2.34 -10.73
N LEU A 3 3.04 2.54 -11.64
CA LEU A 3 4.17 1.63 -11.83
C LEU A 3 5.01 1.50 -10.55
N TYR A 4 5.37 2.63 -9.93
CA TYR A 4 6.09 2.66 -8.66
C TYR A 4 5.37 1.83 -7.59
N MET A 5 4.06 2.04 -7.42
CA MET A 5 3.28 1.33 -6.41
C MET A 5 3.18 -0.17 -6.71
N ALA A 6 2.97 -0.55 -7.97
CA ALA A 6 2.96 -1.97 -8.35
C ALA A 6 4.29 -2.65 -8.00
N LEU A 7 5.41 -2.04 -8.38
CA LEU A 7 6.75 -2.58 -8.08
C LEU A 7 7.06 -2.57 -6.58
N LEU A 8 6.67 -1.51 -5.86
CA LEU A 8 6.87 -1.42 -4.41
C LEU A 8 6.10 -2.53 -3.67
N LEU A 9 4.84 -2.77 -4.04
CA LEU A 9 4.04 -3.85 -3.47
C LEU A 9 4.68 -5.22 -3.74
N ASP A 10 5.26 -5.42 -4.91
CA ASP A 10 6.00 -6.63 -5.25
C ASP A 10 7.28 -6.80 -4.40
N VAL A 11 8.07 -5.74 -4.25
CA VAL A 11 9.32 -5.72 -3.46
C VAL A 11 9.06 -5.93 -1.97
N MET A 12 8.07 -5.22 -1.42
CA MET A 12 7.75 -5.28 -0.01
C MET A 12 7.05 -6.60 0.34
N GLY A 13 6.19 -7.11 -0.56
CA GLY A 13 5.44 -8.34 -0.36
C GLY A 13 4.68 -8.31 0.98
N ALA A 14 4.90 -9.33 1.82
CA ALA A 14 4.28 -9.42 3.15
C ALA A 14 4.73 -8.31 4.13
N ARG A 15 5.80 -7.56 3.84
CA ARG A 15 6.24 -6.42 4.65
C ARG A 15 5.44 -5.15 4.37
N HIS A 16 4.67 -5.12 3.28
CA HIS A 16 3.83 -3.97 2.95
C HIS A 16 2.74 -3.81 4.01
N GLU A 17 2.59 -2.58 4.50
CA GLU A 17 1.52 -2.21 5.43
C GLU A 17 0.39 -1.54 4.65
N ASP A 18 -0.81 -2.11 4.73
CA ASP A 18 -2.01 -1.39 4.28
C ASP A 18 -2.26 -0.14 5.16
N PRO A 19 -3.15 0.78 4.75
CA PRO A 19 -3.39 1.99 5.52
C PRO A 19 -3.84 1.74 6.97
N LEU A 20 -4.58 0.66 7.23
CA LEU A 20 -5.02 0.32 8.58
C LEU A 20 -3.85 -0.18 9.44
N ALA A 21 -3.02 -1.06 8.90
CA ALA A 21 -1.82 -1.56 9.57
C ALA A 21 -0.83 -0.42 9.85
N SER A 22 -0.60 0.46 8.88
CA SER A 22 0.26 1.64 9.04
C SER A 22 -0.27 2.57 10.14
N MET A 23 -1.57 2.90 10.14
CA MET A 23 -2.16 3.73 11.19
C MET A 23 -2.09 3.06 12.57
N ARG A 24 -2.31 1.75 12.66
CA ARG A 24 -2.18 0.99 13.92
C ARG A 24 -0.76 1.06 14.47
N ARG A 25 0.25 0.85 13.60
CA ARG A 25 1.66 0.98 13.98
C ARG A 25 1.96 2.40 14.47
N MET A 26 1.51 3.41 13.74
CA MET A 26 1.70 4.81 14.12
C MET A 26 1.19 5.08 15.54
N PHE A 27 -0.05 4.67 15.86
CA PHE A 27 -0.65 4.86 17.18
C PHE A 27 0.01 4.04 18.29
N SER A 28 0.40 2.80 17.99
CA SER A 28 1.09 1.91 18.95
C SER A 28 2.47 2.44 19.31
N ASP A 29 3.21 2.92 18.30
CA ASP A 29 4.64 3.10 18.41
C ASP A 29 5.02 4.54 18.74
N TYR A 30 4.28 5.53 18.21
CA TYR A 30 4.64 6.95 18.36
C TYR A 30 3.71 7.72 19.29
N PHE A 31 2.48 7.25 19.49
CA PHE A 31 1.51 7.92 20.35
C PHE A 31 1.39 7.20 21.71
N PHE A 32 0.79 7.89 22.68
CA PHE A 32 0.42 7.32 23.99
C PHE A 32 1.55 6.64 24.78
N GLY A 33 2.81 7.08 24.60
CA GLY A 33 3.98 6.49 25.27
C GLY A 33 4.51 5.22 24.61
N GLY A 34 4.25 5.05 23.32
CA GLY A 34 4.81 3.98 22.50
C GLY A 34 6.34 4.01 22.44
N ALA A 35 6.94 2.89 22.01
CA ALA A 35 8.39 2.67 22.05
C ALA A 35 9.23 3.70 21.27
N HIS A 36 8.63 4.39 20.31
CA HIS A 36 9.25 5.36 19.42
C HIS A 36 8.72 6.79 19.65
N SER A 37 8.03 7.06 20.78
CA SER A 37 7.45 8.39 21.06
C SER A 37 8.47 9.53 21.10
N ASP A 38 9.74 9.21 21.42
CA ASP A 38 10.84 10.17 21.49
C ASP A 38 11.62 10.30 20.16
N GLU A 39 11.25 9.52 19.14
CA GLU A 39 11.96 9.48 17.85
C GLU A 39 11.37 10.46 16.81
N ILE A 40 10.51 11.38 17.23
CA ILE A 40 9.99 12.43 16.36
C ILE A 40 11.15 13.32 15.92
N GLY A 41 11.34 13.45 14.61
CA GLY A 41 12.45 14.19 14.03
C GLY A 41 12.48 15.67 14.44
N ALA A 42 13.61 16.34 14.24
CA ALA A 42 13.74 17.77 14.52
C ALA A 42 12.80 18.66 13.68
N ASP A 43 12.26 18.12 12.59
CA ASP A 43 11.23 18.71 11.74
C ASP A 43 9.80 18.45 12.23
N GLY A 44 9.63 17.70 13.32
CA GLY A 44 8.34 17.37 13.92
C GLY A 44 7.57 16.26 13.21
N LEU A 45 8.22 15.48 12.33
CA LEU A 45 7.56 14.43 11.55
C LEU A 45 7.79 13.03 12.13
N ILE A 46 6.71 12.21 12.12
CA ILE A 46 6.78 10.76 12.34
C ILE A 46 7.08 10.08 11.00
N ARG A 47 8.07 9.19 10.98
CA ARG A 47 8.53 8.48 9.77
C ARG A 47 7.89 7.09 9.69
N MET A 48 6.72 7.03 9.07
CA MET A 48 6.02 5.76 8.77
C MET A 48 6.51 5.12 7.47
N ASP A 49 7.28 5.86 6.67
CA ASP A 49 7.91 5.44 5.43
C ASP A 49 9.27 4.75 5.66
N ASP A 50 9.68 4.55 6.91
CA ASP A 50 10.92 3.90 7.33
C ASP A 50 11.15 2.54 6.65
N ARG A 51 10.10 1.73 6.53
CA ARG A 51 10.17 0.42 5.86
C ARG A 51 10.30 0.53 4.34
N GLU A 52 9.53 1.44 3.74
CA GLU A 52 9.55 1.71 2.30
C GLU A 52 10.90 2.29 1.86
N LEU A 53 11.48 3.17 2.68
CA LEU A 53 12.74 3.86 2.40
C LEU A 53 13.98 3.12 2.90
N SER A 54 13.83 1.91 3.43
CA SER A 54 14.97 1.08 3.81
C SER A 54 15.88 0.79 2.60
N GLU A 55 17.19 0.71 2.84
CA GLU A 55 18.18 0.49 1.77
C GLU A 55 17.90 -0.78 0.97
N GLU A 56 17.44 -1.85 1.63
CA GLU A 56 17.08 -3.11 0.99
C GLU A 56 15.91 -2.93 -0.01
N VAL A 57 14.84 -2.25 0.42
CA VAL A 57 13.66 -2.02 -0.43
C VAL A 57 14.00 -1.07 -1.58
N GLN A 58 14.71 0.03 -1.30
CA GLN A 58 15.05 1.01 -2.32
C GLN A 58 16.01 0.43 -3.38
N SER A 59 16.98 -0.40 -2.97
CA SER A 59 17.89 -1.06 -3.91
C SER A 59 17.15 -2.03 -4.83
N ALA A 60 16.29 -2.88 -4.27
CA ALA A 60 15.50 -3.84 -5.03
C ALA A 60 14.47 -3.16 -5.95
N LEU A 61 13.92 -2.03 -5.52
CA LEU A 61 13.00 -1.22 -6.32
C LEU A 61 13.71 -0.52 -7.48
N ALA A 62 14.90 0.03 -7.24
CA ALA A 62 15.71 0.66 -8.28
C ALA A 62 16.12 -0.35 -9.36
N GLU A 63 16.52 -1.56 -8.97
CA GLU A 63 16.85 -2.64 -9.91
C GLU A 63 15.65 -3.02 -10.79
N ARG A 64 14.48 -3.28 -10.17
CA ARG A 64 13.25 -3.59 -10.92
C ARG A 64 12.81 -2.45 -11.83
N PHE A 65 12.93 -1.21 -11.38
CA PHE A 65 12.56 -0.05 -12.18
C PHE A 65 13.47 0.07 -13.42
N ALA A 66 14.78 -0.12 -13.25
CA ALA A 66 15.74 -0.09 -14.35
C ALA A 66 15.53 -1.22 -15.38
N ALA A 67 14.90 -2.32 -14.97
CA ALA A 67 14.57 -3.44 -15.85
C ALA A 67 13.31 -3.21 -16.73
N HIS A 68 12.60 -2.09 -16.55
CA HIS A 68 11.40 -1.76 -17.32
C HIS A 68 11.60 -0.52 -18.20
N ASN A 69 11.53 -0.69 -19.52
CA ASN A 69 11.59 0.43 -20.46
C ASN A 69 10.24 0.63 -21.17
N PRO A 70 9.93 1.87 -21.59
CA PRO A 70 8.75 2.13 -22.42
C PRO A 70 8.78 1.28 -23.70
N GLY A 71 7.73 0.47 -23.90
CA GLY A 71 7.59 -0.40 -25.07
C GLY A 71 7.95 -1.87 -24.81
N ASP A 72 8.55 -2.19 -23.67
CA ASP A 72 8.76 -3.57 -23.25
C ASP A 72 7.43 -4.24 -22.88
N GLU A 73 7.37 -5.56 -22.99
CA GLU A 73 6.26 -6.33 -22.46
C GLU A 73 6.19 -6.17 -20.93
N PHE A 74 4.98 -5.91 -20.42
CA PHE A 74 4.75 -5.72 -18.99
C PHE A 74 4.31 -7.02 -18.34
N ASP A 75 4.77 -7.26 -17.11
CA ASP A 75 4.33 -8.42 -16.33
C ASP A 75 2.82 -8.36 -16.06
N LEU A 76 2.06 -9.21 -16.76
CA LEU A 76 0.61 -9.28 -16.65
C LEU A 76 0.16 -9.68 -15.24
N ALA A 77 0.90 -10.55 -14.55
CA ALA A 77 0.56 -10.97 -13.20
C ALA A 77 0.73 -9.81 -12.22
N LEU A 78 1.79 -9.00 -12.39
CA LEU A 78 1.99 -7.79 -11.60
C LEU A 78 0.87 -6.77 -11.85
N TYR A 79 0.50 -6.55 -13.11
CA TYR A 79 -0.61 -5.68 -13.48
C TYR A 79 -1.93 -6.13 -12.83
N GLN A 80 -2.28 -7.41 -12.94
CA GLN A 80 -3.50 -7.97 -12.37
C GLN A 80 -3.54 -7.84 -10.84
N ARG A 81 -2.44 -8.13 -10.14
CA ARG A 81 -2.37 -7.94 -8.68
C ARG A 81 -2.59 -6.50 -8.28
N PHE A 82 -1.95 -5.54 -8.97
CA PHE A 82 -2.12 -4.12 -8.69
C PHE A 82 -3.56 -3.65 -8.95
N MET A 83 -4.13 -4.03 -10.09
CA MET A 83 -5.50 -3.66 -10.46
C MET A 83 -6.53 -4.24 -9.49
N ALA A 84 -6.33 -5.49 -9.03
CA ALA A 84 -7.17 -6.11 -8.02
C ALA A 84 -7.14 -5.34 -6.69
N GLY A 85 -5.94 -4.92 -6.24
CA GLY A 85 -5.80 -4.05 -5.07
C GLY A 85 -6.52 -2.71 -5.24
N TYR A 86 -6.37 -2.08 -6.40
CA TYR A 86 -7.03 -0.81 -6.73
C TYR A 86 -8.56 -0.92 -6.85
N ALA A 87 -9.06 -2.06 -7.31
CA ALA A 87 -10.49 -2.38 -7.37
C ALA A 87 -11.07 -2.49 -5.95
N ARG A 88 -10.37 -3.17 -5.04
CA ARG A 88 -10.77 -3.30 -3.63
C ARG A 88 -10.91 -1.97 -2.91
N THR A 89 -10.07 -0.97 -3.20
CA THR A 89 -10.24 0.36 -2.59
C THR A 89 -11.53 1.09 -3.04
N ARG A 90 -12.22 0.58 -4.06
CA ARG A 90 -13.50 1.09 -4.57
C ARG A 90 -14.66 0.14 -4.28
N GLY A 91 -14.44 -0.88 -3.46
CA GLY A 91 -15.46 -1.87 -3.13
C GLY A 91 -15.68 -2.93 -4.20
N PHE A 92 -14.76 -3.11 -5.16
CA PHE A 92 -14.78 -4.19 -6.16
C PHE A 92 -13.84 -5.34 -5.78
N GLU A 93 -14.10 -6.55 -6.28
CA GLU A 93 -13.30 -7.76 -5.97
C GLU A 93 -13.16 -8.04 -4.46
N VAL A 94 -14.21 -7.71 -3.69
CA VAL A 94 -14.28 -7.99 -2.26
C VAL A 94 -14.88 -9.37 -2.06
N GLU A 95 -14.17 -10.23 -1.33
CA GLU A 95 -14.65 -11.57 -1.00
C GLU A 95 -15.95 -11.50 -0.20
N GLY A 96 -16.95 -12.28 -0.62
CA GLY A 96 -18.26 -12.35 0.02
C GLY A 96 -19.27 -11.28 -0.40
N VAL A 97 -18.92 -10.37 -1.32
CA VAL A 97 -19.88 -9.39 -1.90
C VAL A 97 -20.54 -9.99 -3.14
N ASP A 98 -21.87 -10.01 -3.14
CA ASP A 98 -22.67 -10.30 -4.33
C ASP A 98 -22.84 -9.03 -5.16
N TYR A 99 -22.12 -8.95 -6.28
CA TYR A 99 -22.16 -7.80 -7.20
C TYR A 99 -23.38 -7.80 -8.12
N GLU A 100 -24.18 -8.87 -8.15
CA GLU A 100 -25.42 -8.95 -8.92
C GLU A 100 -26.65 -8.59 -8.07
N ALA A 101 -26.50 -8.50 -6.75
CA ALA A 101 -27.58 -8.12 -5.84
C ALA A 101 -28.05 -6.67 -6.07
N GLU A 102 -29.36 -6.48 -6.15
CA GLU A 102 -29.97 -5.15 -6.13
C GLU A 102 -29.84 -4.51 -4.74
N PHE A 103 -29.61 -3.20 -4.70
CA PHE A 103 -29.62 -2.42 -3.46
C PHE A 103 -30.23 -1.03 -3.70
N ASP A 104 -30.85 -0.47 -2.67
CA ASP A 104 -31.36 0.90 -2.68
C ASP A 104 -30.32 1.86 -2.08
N THR A 105 -29.88 2.85 -2.87
CA THR A 105 -28.91 3.85 -2.43
C THR A 105 -29.43 4.71 -1.27
N ASP A 106 -30.74 4.95 -1.20
CA ASP A 106 -31.37 5.77 -0.16
C ASP A 106 -31.49 5.02 1.17
N GLU A 107 -31.57 3.69 1.15
CA GLU A 107 -31.55 2.87 2.37
C GLU A 107 -30.15 2.72 2.97
N VAL A 108 -29.11 2.65 2.12
CA VAL A 108 -27.70 2.50 2.56
C VAL A 108 -27.13 3.77 3.18
N CYS A 109 -27.59 4.95 2.73
CA CYS A 109 -27.04 6.25 3.17
C CYS A 109 -27.73 6.87 4.41
N ARG A 110 -28.55 6.12 5.16
CA ARG A 110 -29.18 6.59 6.41
C ARG A 110 -28.22 6.57 7.60
#